data_AF-A0A0Q9NJ60-F1
#
_entry.id   AF-A0A0Q9NJ60-F1
#
_cell.length_a   1.000
_cell.length_b   1.000
_cell.length_c   1.000
_cell.angle_alpha   90.00
_cell.angle_beta   90.00
_cell.angle_gamma   90.00
#
_symmetry.space_group_name_H-M   'P 1'
#
loop_
_entity.id
_entity.type
_entity.pdbx_description
1 polymer ?
#
loop_
_entity_poly.entity_id
_entity_poly.type
_entity_poly.pdbx_seq_one_letter_code
_entity_poly.pdbx_strand_id
1 'polypeptide(L)'
;MTARISIAGRTLSEPMATLIDYGKRYADTLKKYDFGDKGDPNILTADEIWMTRIIHSRFSRAEQTELERKSLTWSKYWAAISPSACIEDADPASDDGLYDAMQDLYSLMTDLRGVGWAKASKVLHFKRPDLYPILDSRLMDLYRVPAANAAQQYKKRGFRRMYWAAIRSDVMSNKDSLKQLREDLTMQGNEASLLSALGDLRILDILSWSR
;
A
#
# COMPACT_ATOMS: atom_id res chain seq x y z
N MET A 1 24.55 1.96 12.92
CA MET A 1 24.04 3.33 12.63
C MET A 1 22.53 3.22 12.52
N THR A 2 21.75 4.09 13.15
CA THR A 2 20.29 4.05 13.05
C THR A 2 19.86 4.34 11.61
N ALA A 3 19.00 3.49 11.03
CA ALA A 3 18.46 3.69 9.69
C ALA A 3 17.77 5.06 9.57
N ARG A 4 18.04 5.78 8.47
CA ARG A 4 17.36 7.04 8.12
C ARG A 4 16.42 6.77 6.97
N ILE A 5 15.13 6.97 7.17
CA ILE A 5 14.11 6.77 6.14
C ILE A 5 13.63 8.13 5.66
N SER A 6 13.56 8.33 4.34
CA SER A 6 13.01 9.54 3.74
C SER A 6 11.65 9.28 3.10
N ILE A 7 10.64 10.08 3.46
CA ILE A 7 9.27 9.93 2.98
C ILE A 7 8.79 11.29 2.48
N ALA A 8 8.34 11.36 1.23
CA ALA A 8 7.88 12.56 0.55
C ALA A 8 8.89 13.73 0.68
N GLY A 9 10.19 13.42 0.59
CA GLY A 9 11.28 14.40 0.72
C GLY A 9 11.61 14.82 2.15
N ARG A 10 11.07 14.15 3.18
CA ARG A 10 11.38 14.41 4.60
C ARG A 10 12.09 13.21 5.22
N THR A 11 13.21 13.44 5.88
CA THR A 11 13.94 12.39 6.59
C THR A 11 13.40 12.22 8.02
N LEU A 12 13.06 11.00 8.39
CA LEU A 12 12.67 10.60 9.73
C LEU A 12 13.90 10.19 10.53
N SER A 13 14.03 10.74 11.75
CA SER A 13 15.14 10.48 12.65
C SER A 13 14.99 9.20 13.48
N GLU A 14 13.76 8.78 13.78
CA GLU A 14 13.47 7.65 14.68
C GLU A 14 12.45 6.65 14.09
N PRO A 15 12.74 6.04 12.92
CA PRO A 15 11.80 5.13 12.27
C PRO A 15 11.50 3.87 13.10
N MET A 16 12.50 3.31 13.79
CA MET A 16 12.30 2.12 14.62
C MET A 16 11.37 2.38 15.81
N ALA A 17 11.56 3.50 16.52
CA ALA A 17 10.70 3.87 17.65
C ALA A 17 9.24 4.09 17.18
N THR A 18 9.06 4.72 16.02
CA THR A 18 7.73 4.92 15.40
C THR A 18 7.04 3.58 15.12
N LEU A 19 7.74 2.62 14.51
CA LEU A 19 7.18 1.29 14.23
C LEU A 19 6.81 0.53 15.51
N ILE A 20 7.66 0.58 16.54
CA ILE A 20 7.39 -0.08 17.82
C ILE A 20 6.18 0.53 18.53
N ASP A 21 6.07 1.86 18.56
CA ASP A 21 4.90 2.56 19.12
C ASP A 21 3.62 2.21 18.34
N TYR A 22 3.71 2.13 17.00
CA TYR A 22 2.60 1.67 16.17
C TYR A 22 2.18 0.25 16.54
N GLY A 23 3.14 -0.69 16.64
CA GLY A 23 2.85 -2.07 16.96
C GLY A 23 2.14 -2.25 18.31
N LYS A 24 2.51 -1.44 19.31
CA LYS A 24 1.85 -1.43 20.62
C LYS A 24 0.42 -0.87 20.54
N ARG A 25 0.22 0.24 19.82
CA ARG A 25 -1.08 0.92 19.74
C ARG A 25 -2.08 0.21 18.83
N TYR A 26 -1.60 -0.46 17.79
CA TYR A 26 -2.41 -1.01 16.71
C TYR A 26 -2.18 -2.52 16.50
N ALA A 27 -1.88 -3.26 17.58
CA ALA A 27 -1.67 -4.71 17.56
C ALA A 27 -2.81 -5.48 16.86
N ASP A 28 -4.05 -5.03 17.05
CA ASP A 28 -5.23 -5.60 16.41
C ASP A 28 -5.24 -5.40 14.89
N THR A 29 -4.73 -4.25 14.41
CA THR A 29 -4.56 -3.99 12.97
C THR A 29 -3.52 -4.92 12.39
N LEU A 30 -2.37 -5.05 13.06
CA LEU A 30 -1.31 -5.98 12.63
C LEU A 30 -1.83 -7.40 12.52
N LYS A 31 -2.50 -7.90 13.57
CA LYS A 31 -3.00 -9.27 13.63
C LYS A 31 -4.04 -9.58 12.56
N LYS A 32 -4.97 -8.65 12.32
CA LYS A 32 -6.17 -8.90 11.51
C LYS A 32 -6.02 -8.48 10.05
N TYR A 33 -5.28 -7.41 9.79
CA TYR A 33 -5.14 -6.82 8.45
C TYR A 33 -3.79 -7.15 7.83
N ASP A 34 -2.70 -6.90 8.56
CA ASP A 34 -1.35 -7.05 8.00
C ASP A 34 -0.92 -8.53 7.92
N PHE A 35 -1.18 -9.30 8.98
CA PHE A 35 -0.84 -10.71 9.13
C PHE A 35 -2.05 -11.65 9.12
N GLY A 36 -3.24 -11.12 8.87
CA GLY A 36 -4.45 -11.93 8.74
C GLY A 36 -4.39 -12.83 7.50
N ASP A 37 -5.25 -13.85 7.48
CA ASP A 37 -5.45 -14.66 6.28
C ASP A 37 -6.02 -13.78 5.15
N LYS A 38 -5.34 -13.80 4.01
CA LYS A 38 -5.67 -13.01 2.82
C LYS A 38 -6.42 -13.82 1.78
N GLY A 39 -6.68 -15.11 2.03
CA GLY A 39 -7.36 -15.99 1.08
C GLY A 39 -6.64 -16.11 -0.27
N ASP A 40 -7.38 -16.50 -1.29
CA ASP A 40 -6.84 -16.58 -2.66
C ASP A 40 -6.53 -15.16 -3.18
N PRO A 41 -5.30 -14.86 -3.60
CA PRO A 41 -4.93 -13.54 -4.10
C PRO A 41 -5.82 -13.03 -5.26
N ASN A 42 -6.45 -13.91 -6.03
CA ASN A 42 -7.26 -13.55 -7.21
C ASN A 42 -8.77 -13.56 -6.97
N ILE A 43 -9.20 -13.83 -5.73
CA ILE A 43 -10.60 -13.82 -5.33
C ILE A 43 -10.76 -12.80 -4.22
N LEU A 44 -11.75 -11.91 -4.33
CA LEU A 44 -12.07 -10.95 -3.28
C LEU A 44 -13.42 -11.32 -2.68
N THR A 45 -13.44 -11.59 -1.37
CA THR A 45 -14.66 -11.98 -0.65
C THR A 45 -15.23 -10.83 0.20
N ALA A 46 -16.51 -10.92 0.56
CA ALA A 46 -17.14 -9.94 1.45
C ALA A 46 -16.45 -9.83 2.82
N ASP A 47 -16.00 -10.96 3.38
CA ASP A 47 -15.30 -10.98 4.67
C ASP A 47 -13.95 -10.26 4.57
N GLU A 48 -13.19 -10.48 3.50
CA GLU A 48 -11.93 -9.76 3.24
C GLU A 48 -12.16 -8.25 3.08
N ILE A 49 -13.21 -7.84 2.35
CA ILE A 49 -13.57 -6.42 2.23
C ILE A 49 -13.95 -5.86 3.62
N TRP A 50 -14.69 -6.62 4.43
CA TRP A 50 -15.06 -6.24 5.79
C TRP A 50 -13.83 -6.01 6.67
N MET A 51 -12.79 -6.86 6.56
CA MET A 51 -11.55 -6.73 7.33
C MET A 51 -10.88 -5.37 7.14
N THR A 52 -10.94 -4.79 5.93
CA THR A 52 -10.38 -3.45 5.66
C THR A 52 -10.99 -2.32 6.51
N ARG A 53 -12.14 -2.55 7.16
CA ARG A 53 -12.76 -1.56 8.06
C ARG A 53 -11.93 -1.27 9.30
N ILE A 54 -11.03 -2.18 9.68
CA ILE A 54 -10.11 -1.96 10.81
C ILE A 54 -9.16 -0.79 10.55
N ILE A 55 -8.82 -0.55 9.29
CA ILE A 55 -8.09 0.64 8.84
C ILE A 55 -9.02 1.71 8.24
N HIS A 56 -10.26 1.76 8.72
CA HIS A 56 -11.26 2.78 8.40
C HIS A 56 -11.64 2.91 6.91
N SER A 57 -11.78 1.80 6.18
CA SER A 57 -12.35 1.84 4.82
C SER A 57 -13.84 2.25 4.79
N ARG A 58 -14.58 2.00 5.88
CA ARG A 58 -16.01 2.37 6.05
C ARG A 58 -16.95 1.81 4.98
N PHE A 59 -16.66 0.65 4.39
CA PHE A 59 -17.58 -0.01 3.46
C PHE A 59 -18.94 -0.32 4.11
N SER A 60 -20.04 0.06 3.45
CA SER A 60 -21.38 -0.43 3.76
C SER A 60 -21.54 -1.88 3.30
N ARG A 61 -22.57 -2.59 3.80
CA ARG A 61 -22.87 -3.96 3.36
C ARG A 61 -23.20 -4.02 1.86
N ALA A 62 -23.97 -3.06 1.35
CA ALA A 62 -24.33 -3.00 -0.07
C ALA A 62 -23.10 -2.81 -0.97
N GLU A 63 -22.14 -1.96 -0.56
CA GLU A 63 -20.89 -1.78 -1.29
C GLU A 63 -20.02 -3.04 -1.27
N GLN A 64 -19.99 -3.79 -0.15
CA GLN A 64 -19.24 -5.06 -0.05
C GLN A 64 -19.79 -6.10 -1.01
N THR A 65 -21.10 -6.35 -0.94
CA THR A 65 -21.76 -7.34 -1.80
C THR A 65 -21.60 -7.00 -3.27
N GLU A 66 -21.73 -5.73 -3.65
CA GLU A 66 -21.55 -5.33 -5.04
C GLU A 66 -20.10 -5.45 -5.49
N LEU A 67 -19.13 -5.06 -4.66
CA LEU A 67 -17.71 -5.18 -4.99
C LEU A 67 -17.28 -6.65 -5.13
N GLU A 68 -17.67 -7.52 -4.21
CA GLU A 68 -17.42 -8.96 -4.30
C GLU A 68 -18.01 -9.54 -5.59
N ARG A 69 -19.31 -9.29 -5.83
CA ARG A 69 -20.02 -9.77 -7.02
C ARG A 69 -19.37 -9.31 -8.32
N LYS A 70 -18.95 -8.04 -8.38
CA LYS A 70 -18.24 -7.49 -9.55
C LYS A 70 -16.84 -8.05 -9.69
N SER A 71 -16.11 -8.23 -8.60
CA SER A 71 -14.75 -8.77 -8.60
C SER A 71 -14.66 -10.17 -9.22
N LEU A 72 -15.70 -11.00 -9.06
CA LEU A 72 -15.78 -12.30 -9.75
C LEU A 72 -15.74 -12.20 -11.28
N THR A 73 -16.17 -11.06 -11.84
CA THR A 73 -16.12 -10.80 -13.29
C THR A 73 -14.77 -10.24 -13.76
N TRP A 74 -13.85 -9.95 -12.84
CA TRP A 74 -12.56 -9.32 -13.11
C TRP A 74 -11.38 -10.29 -13.06
N SER A 75 -11.61 -11.60 -13.16
CA SER A 75 -10.59 -12.65 -13.05
C SER A 75 -9.36 -12.38 -13.93
N LYS A 76 -9.55 -11.88 -15.16
CA LYS A 76 -8.45 -11.53 -16.06
C LYS A 76 -7.55 -10.40 -15.54
N TYR A 77 -8.12 -9.42 -14.83
CA TYR A 77 -7.36 -8.28 -14.29
C TYR A 77 -6.59 -8.68 -13.03
N TRP A 78 -7.17 -9.55 -12.20
CA TRP A 78 -6.45 -10.16 -11.09
C TRP A 78 -5.29 -11.04 -11.58
N ALA A 79 -5.54 -11.89 -12.58
CA ALA A 79 -4.54 -12.80 -13.13
C ALA A 79 -3.41 -12.08 -13.90
N ALA A 80 -3.64 -10.87 -14.41
CA ALA A 80 -2.62 -10.05 -15.06
C ALA A 80 -1.53 -9.58 -14.08
N ILE A 81 -1.77 -9.66 -12.76
CA ILE A 81 -0.86 -9.21 -11.71
C ILE A 81 -0.41 -10.42 -10.88
N SER A 82 0.89 -10.70 -10.90
CA SER A 82 1.45 -11.75 -10.04
C SER A 82 1.10 -11.50 -8.56
N PRO A 83 0.69 -12.53 -7.79
CA PRO A 83 0.51 -12.41 -6.35
C PRO A 83 1.74 -11.90 -5.59
N SER A 84 2.94 -12.14 -6.13
CA SER A 84 4.22 -11.72 -5.56
C SER A 84 4.79 -10.46 -6.23
N ALA A 85 4.01 -9.75 -7.03
CA ALA A 85 4.46 -8.51 -7.66
C ALA A 85 4.69 -7.43 -6.59
N CYS A 86 5.74 -6.65 -6.76
CA CYS A 86 6.10 -5.56 -5.86
C CYS A 86 6.10 -4.22 -6.60
N ILE A 87 5.89 -3.12 -5.88
CA ILE A 87 5.80 -1.78 -6.47
C ILE A 87 7.11 -1.34 -7.15
N GLU A 88 8.27 -1.86 -6.75
CA GLU A 88 9.54 -1.58 -7.41
C GLU A 88 9.53 -2.02 -8.88
N ASP A 89 8.79 -3.07 -9.21
CA ASP A 89 8.69 -3.59 -10.58
C ASP A 89 7.67 -2.81 -11.43
N ALA A 90 6.83 -1.99 -10.80
CA ALA A 90 5.80 -1.18 -11.45
C ALA A 90 6.38 0.12 -12.04
N ASP A 91 7.26 -0.01 -13.04
CA ASP A 91 7.89 1.13 -13.69
C ASP A 91 6.89 1.96 -14.53
N PRO A 92 6.65 3.25 -14.20
CA PRO A 92 5.80 4.12 -14.99
C PRO A 92 6.38 4.50 -16.37
N ALA A 93 7.60 4.11 -16.72
CA ALA A 93 8.15 4.27 -18.06
C ALA A 93 7.78 3.13 -19.03
N SER A 94 7.37 1.96 -18.52
CA SER A 94 7.09 0.78 -19.32
C SER A 94 5.64 0.79 -19.83
N ASP A 95 5.46 0.81 -21.15
CA ASP A 95 4.14 0.68 -21.77
C ASP A 95 3.61 -0.77 -21.61
N ASP A 96 2.31 -0.91 -21.38
CA ASP A 96 1.62 -2.20 -21.14
C ASP A 96 2.27 -3.02 -20.01
N GLY A 97 2.85 -2.33 -19.03
CA GLY A 97 3.58 -2.93 -17.92
C GLY A 97 2.73 -3.17 -16.67
N LEU A 98 3.39 -3.60 -15.59
CA LEU A 98 2.74 -3.82 -14.29
C LEU A 98 2.03 -2.57 -13.77
N TYR A 99 2.57 -1.37 -14.02
CA TYR A 99 1.93 -0.11 -13.65
C TYR A 99 0.55 0.06 -14.32
N ASP A 100 0.43 -0.34 -15.60
CA ASP A 100 -0.83 -0.26 -16.35
C ASP A 100 -1.82 -1.32 -15.88
N ALA A 101 -1.36 -2.55 -15.67
CA ALA A 101 -2.19 -3.62 -15.08
C ALA A 101 -2.73 -3.21 -13.69
N MET A 102 -1.92 -2.53 -12.88
CA MET A 102 -2.35 -1.95 -11.60
C MET A 102 -3.43 -0.89 -11.80
N GLN A 103 -3.24 0.02 -12.76
CA GLN A 103 -4.18 1.08 -13.05
C GLN A 103 -5.53 0.53 -13.54
N ASP A 104 -5.52 -0.51 -14.38
CA ASP A 104 -6.73 -1.14 -14.90
C ASP A 104 -7.58 -1.73 -13.78
N LEU A 105 -6.98 -2.57 -12.92
CA LEU A 105 -7.69 -3.17 -11.79
C LEU A 105 -8.19 -2.12 -10.80
N TYR A 106 -7.37 -1.11 -10.51
CA TYR A 106 -7.76 -0.01 -9.64
C TYR A 106 -8.95 0.78 -10.19
N SER A 107 -8.95 1.07 -11.49
CA SER A 107 -10.00 1.85 -12.15
C SER A 107 -11.35 1.13 -12.07
N LEU A 108 -11.38 -0.19 -12.30
CA LEU A 108 -12.58 -1.02 -12.16
C LEU A 108 -13.21 -0.90 -10.76
N MET A 109 -12.38 -0.86 -9.71
CA MET A 109 -12.87 -0.67 -8.35
C MET A 109 -13.38 0.75 -8.13
N THR A 110 -12.64 1.77 -8.58
CA THR A 110 -13.03 3.17 -8.34
C THR A 110 -14.24 3.63 -9.14
N ASP A 111 -14.53 2.95 -10.25
CA ASP A 111 -15.73 3.20 -11.07
C ASP A 111 -17.00 2.64 -10.42
N LEU A 112 -16.88 1.77 -9.42
CA LEU A 112 -18.03 1.32 -8.65
C LEU A 112 -18.55 2.42 -7.73
N ARG A 113 -19.86 2.66 -7.81
CA ARG A 113 -20.55 3.64 -6.96
C ARG A 113 -20.30 3.34 -5.48
N GLY A 114 -19.76 4.33 -4.77
CA GLY A 114 -19.48 4.25 -3.33
C GLY A 114 -18.08 3.71 -2.99
N VAL A 115 -17.36 3.17 -3.96
CA VAL A 115 -15.98 2.68 -3.79
C VAL A 115 -15.00 3.74 -4.27
N GLY A 116 -14.73 4.73 -3.44
CA GLY A 116 -13.73 5.75 -3.76
C GLY A 116 -12.29 5.23 -3.72
N TRP A 117 -11.36 6.05 -4.20
CA TRP A 117 -9.91 5.78 -4.23
C TRP A 117 -9.34 5.24 -2.91
N ALA A 118 -9.81 5.75 -1.76
CA ALA A 118 -9.33 5.33 -0.43
C ALA A 118 -9.85 3.95 -0.01
N LYS A 119 -11.01 3.54 -0.52
CA LYS A 119 -11.56 2.21 -0.28
C LYS A 119 -10.86 1.19 -1.16
N ALA A 120 -10.72 1.52 -2.45
CA ALA A 120 -10.03 0.67 -3.43
C ALA A 120 -8.58 0.39 -3.01
N SER A 121 -7.82 1.42 -2.61
CA SER A 121 -6.42 1.28 -2.18
C SER A 121 -6.26 0.33 -0.99
N LYS A 122 -7.16 0.39 -0.01
CA LYS A 122 -7.15 -0.49 1.18
C LYS A 122 -7.47 -1.94 0.87
N VAL A 123 -8.40 -2.18 -0.06
CA VAL A 123 -8.73 -3.54 -0.52
C VAL A 123 -7.58 -4.12 -1.34
N LEU A 124 -7.03 -3.34 -2.26
CA LEU A 124 -5.93 -3.79 -3.11
C LEU A 124 -4.66 -4.02 -2.31
N HIS A 125 -4.34 -3.15 -1.34
CA HIS A 125 -3.24 -3.39 -0.42
C HIS A 125 -3.45 -4.66 0.40
N PHE A 126 -4.68 -4.93 0.86
CA PHE A 126 -4.96 -6.17 1.58
C PHE A 126 -4.64 -7.42 0.73
N LYS A 127 -4.99 -7.40 -0.57
CA LYS A 127 -4.73 -8.53 -1.50
C LYS A 127 -3.31 -8.56 -2.08
N ARG A 128 -2.62 -7.42 -2.15
CA ARG A 128 -1.29 -7.23 -2.75
C ARG A 128 -0.50 -6.18 -1.95
N PRO A 129 -0.06 -6.53 -0.72
CA PRO A 129 0.51 -5.56 0.23
C PRO A 129 1.81 -4.93 -0.25
N ASP A 130 2.58 -5.64 -1.06
CA ASP A 130 3.86 -5.15 -1.60
C ASP A 130 3.70 -4.34 -2.90
N LEU A 131 2.49 -4.30 -3.48
CA LEU A 131 2.23 -3.64 -4.76
C LEU A 131 1.42 -2.35 -4.64
N TYR A 132 0.32 -2.35 -3.87
CA TYR A 132 -0.58 -1.20 -3.81
C TYR A 132 -0.38 -0.40 -2.51
N PRO A 133 -0.05 0.90 -2.59
CA PRO A 133 0.01 1.74 -1.40
C PRO A 133 -1.39 2.01 -0.82
N ILE A 134 -1.49 2.14 0.50
CA ILE A 134 -2.71 2.61 1.18
C ILE A 134 -2.87 4.12 0.95
N LEU A 135 -3.53 4.50 -0.14
CA LEU A 135 -3.83 5.90 -0.39
C LEU A 135 -5.01 6.35 0.49
N ASP A 136 -4.74 7.11 1.55
CA ASP A 136 -5.75 7.86 2.30
C ASP A 136 -5.52 9.39 2.16
N SER A 137 -6.36 10.21 2.79
CA SER A 137 -6.27 11.67 2.59
C SER A 137 -4.96 12.22 3.14
N ARG A 138 -4.46 11.66 4.24
CA ARG A 138 -3.20 12.08 4.85
C ARG A 138 -2.03 11.74 3.94
N LEU A 139 -1.99 10.53 3.39
CA LEU A 139 -0.93 10.12 2.47
C LEU A 139 -1.00 10.93 1.17
N MET A 140 -2.20 11.19 0.64
CA MET A 140 -2.37 12.03 -0.54
C MET A 140 -1.93 13.48 -0.31
N ASP A 141 -2.14 14.02 0.88
CA ASP A 141 -1.67 15.36 1.24
C ASP A 141 -0.15 15.39 1.37
N LEU A 142 0.44 14.40 2.04
CA LEU A 142 1.88 14.27 2.20
C LEU A 142 2.60 14.17 0.85
N TYR A 143 2.09 13.33 -0.05
CA TYR A 143 2.67 13.10 -1.37
C TYR A 143 2.19 14.08 -2.45
N ARG A 144 1.40 15.10 -2.12
CA ARG A 144 0.79 15.98 -3.12
C ARG A 144 1.80 16.63 -4.07
N VAL A 145 2.94 17.09 -3.53
CA VAL A 145 4.02 17.70 -4.31
C VAL A 145 4.88 16.64 -5.01
N PRO A 146 5.40 15.60 -4.33
CA PRO A 146 6.10 14.51 -4.99
C PRO A 146 5.33 13.87 -6.15
N ALA A 147 4.02 13.62 -5.98
CA ALA A 147 3.17 13.04 -7.01
C ALA A 147 2.97 13.97 -8.22
N ALA A 148 2.95 15.29 -8.02
CA ALA A 148 2.91 16.25 -9.12
C ALA A 148 4.25 16.30 -9.88
N ASN A 149 5.37 16.19 -9.17
CA ASN A 149 6.69 16.09 -9.79
C ASN A 149 6.83 14.79 -10.59
N ALA A 150 6.35 13.66 -10.07
CA ALA A 150 6.31 12.39 -10.80
C ALA A 150 5.45 12.49 -12.06
N ALA A 151 4.28 13.14 -11.99
CA ALA A 151 3.46 13.41 -13.18
C ALA A 151 4.20 14.26 -14.23
N GLN A 152 5.00 15.23 -13.80
CA GLN A 152 5.83 16.05 -14.69
C GLN A 152 7.01 15.27 -15.31
N GLN A 153 7.53 14.26 -14.61
CA GLN A 153 8.55 13.36 -15.13
C GLN A 153 7.95 12.41 -16.19
N TYR A 154 6.77 11.86 -15.94
CA TYR A 154 6.08 10.92 -16.81
C TYR A 154 4.90 11.54 -17.56
N LYS A 155 5.08 12.74 -18.13
CA LYS A 155 4.01 13.52 -18.79
C LYS A 155 3.16 12.74 -19.79
N LYS A 156 3.77 11.80 -20.51
CA LYS A 156 3.10 10.97 -21.51
C LYS A 156 1.92 10.18 -20.92
N ARG A 157 1.94 9.89 -19.62
CA ARG A 157 0.86 9.20 -18.90
C ARG A 157 -0.40 10.04 -18.70
N GLY A 158 -0.32 11.37 -18.88
CA GLY A 158 -1.49 12.25 -18.85
C GLY A 158 -2.12 12.47 -17.46
N PHE A 159 -1.58 11.91 -16.38
CA PHE A 159 -2.09 12.12 -15.03
C PHE A 159 -1.63 13.47 -14.46
N ARG A 160 -2.51 14.14 -13.71
CA ARG A 160 -2.14 15.35 -12.96
C ARG A 160 -1.24 15.05 -11.76
N ARG A 161 -1.37 13.86 -11.17
CA ARG A 161 -0.59 13.38 -10.02
C ARG A 161 -0.40 11.88 -10.14
N MET A 162 0.83 11.43 -9.91
CA MET A 162 1.20 10.01 -9.95
C MET A 162 1.69 9.57 -8.57
N TYR A 163 0.74 9.28 -7.67
CA TYR A 163 1.02 8.92 -6.28
C TYR A 163 1.84 7.64 -6.16
N TRP A 164 1.48 6.59 -6.90
CA TRP A 164 2.23 5.33 -6.88
C TRP A 164 3.66 5.50 -7.38
N ALA A 165 3.87 6.28 -8.44
CA ALA A 165 5.21 6.56 -8.93
C ALA A 165 6.08 7.31 -7.90
N ALA A 166 5.50 8.28 -7.18
CA ALA A 166 6.21 8.98 -6.12
C ALA A 166 6.53 8.08 -4.93
N ILE A 167 5.58 7.25 -4.49
CA ILE A 167 5.78 6.29 -3.39
C ILE A 167 6.80 5.21 -3.79
N ARG A 168 6.73 4.70 -5.02
CA ARG A 168 7.73 3.79 -5.59
C ARG A 168 9.14 4.38 -5.51
N SER A 169 9.29 5.64 -5.88
CA SER A 169 10.59 6.34 -5.79
C SER A 169 11.12 6.33 -4.37
N ASP A 170 10.27 6.57 -3.37
CA ASP A 170 10.68 6.53 -1.96
C ASP A 170 11.06 5.11 -1.54
N VAL A 171 10.28 4.08 -1.90
CA VAL A 171 10.65 2.67 -1.64
C VAL A 171 12.03 2.35 -2.20
N MET A 172 12.26 2.66 -3.48
CA MET A 172 13.54 2.39 -4.15
C MET A 172 14.70 3.15 -3.51
N SER A 173 14.50 4.42 -3.14
CA SER A 173 15.55 5.24 -2.52
C SER A 173 15.89 4.82 -1.09
N ASN A 174 14.96 4.16 -0.38
CA ASN A 174 15.16 3.71 1.00
C ASN A 174 15.56 2.25 1.12
N LYS A 175 15.76 1.51 0.02
CA LYS A 175 15.95 0.05 0.01
C LYS A 175 16.95 -0.45 1.07
N ASP A 176 18.15 0.12 1.09
CA ASP A 176 19.19 -0.30 2.05
C ASP A 176 18.83 0.10 3.49
N SER A 177 18.17 1.25 3.67
CA SER A 177 17.74 1.72 4.99
C SER A 177 16.56 0.91 5.55
N LEU A 178 15.64 0.46 4.68
CA LEU A 178 14.54 -0.45 5.04
C LEU A 178 15.10 -1.83 5.42
N LYS A 179 16.09 -2.32 4.68
CA LYS A 179 16.79 -3.56 5.04
C LYS A 179 17.45 -3.45 6.42
N GLN A 180 18.23 -2.39 6.65
CA GLN A 180 18.87 -2.17 7.96
C GLN A 180 17.83 -2.07 9.09
N LEU A 181 16.72 -1.37 8.85
CA LEU A 181 15.64 -1.22 9.83
C LEU A 181 15.02 -2.57 10.23
N ARG A 182 14.86 -3.50 9.27
CA ARG A 182 14.37 -4.87 9.54
C ARG A 182 15.36 -5.69 10.36
N GLU A 183 16.66 -5.58 10.04
CA GLU A 183 17.73 -6.22 10.81
C GLU A 183 17.73 -5.70 12.25
N ASP A 184 17.63 -4.39 12.44
CA ASP A 184 17.56 -3.74 13.75
C ASP A 184 16.32 -4.19 14.55
N LEU A 185 15.14 -4.26 13.92
CA LEU A 185 13.91 -4.76 14.55
C LEU A 185 14.02 -6.23 14.99
N THR A 186 14.65 -7.07 14.18
CA THR A 186 14.89 -8.48 14.51
C THR A 186 15.75 -8.63 15.78
N MET A 187 16.74 -7.76 15.96
CA MET A 187 17.64 -7.80 17.12
C MET A 187 16.98 -7.34 18.43
N GLN A 188 15.86 -6.61 18.40
CA GLN A 188 15.19 -6.07 19.60
C GLN A 188 14.29 -7.09 20.33
N GLY A 189 14.05 -8.29 19.78
CA GLY A 189 13.25 -9.35 20.39
C GLY A 189 11.86 -9.54 19.78
N ASN A 190 11.04 -10.43 20.37
CA ASN A 190 9.88 -11.06 19.70
C ASN A 190 8.81 -10.09 19.18
N GLU A 191 8.39 -9.09 19.95
CA GLU A 191 7.32 -8.17 19.50
C GLU A 191 7.80 -7.23 18.37
N ALA A 192 9.05 -6.77 18.44
CA ALA A 192 9.66 -5.94 17.40
C ALA A 192 9.97 -6.76 16.13
N SER A 193 10.32 -8.04 16.30
CA SER A 193 10.60 -8.96 15.20
C SER A 193 9.40 -9.16 14.28
N LEU A 194 8.16 -9.18 14.79
CA LEU A 194 6.96 -9.24 13.94
C LEU A 194 6.87 -8.05 12.96
N LEU A 195 7.28 -6.85 13.40
CA LEU A 195 7.26 -5.66 12.55
C LEU A 195 8.26 -5.76 11.38
N SER A 196 9.32 -6.57 11.54
CA SER A 196 10.29 -6.83 10.48
C SER A 196 9.72 -7.63 9.30
N ALA A 197 8.52 -8.21 9.44
CA ALA A 197 7.85 -8.98 8.40
C ALA A 197 6.85 -8.15 7.56
N LEU A 198 6.59 -6.88 7.92
CA LEU A 198 5.69 -6.00 7.16
C LEU A 198 6.28 -5.64 5.80
N GLY A 199 5.50 -5.55 4.73
CA GLY A 199 5.98 -5.08 3.42
C GLY A 199 6.55 -3.66 3.43
N ASP A 200 7.42 -3.30 2.48
CA ASP A 200 8.06 -1.98 2.41
C ASP A 200 7.04 -0.85 2.32
N LEU A 201 5.98 -1.05 1.52
CA LEU A 201 4.87 -0.11 1.43
C LEU A 201 4.16 0.11 2.76
N ARG A 202 3.99 -0.95 3.55
CA ARG A 202 3.31 -0.85 4.84
C ARG A 202 4.18 -0.19 5.89
N ILE A 203 5.50 -0.44 5.87
CA ILE A 203 6.46 0.28 6.69
C ILE A 203 6.42 1.78 6.37
N LEU A 204 6.53 2.15 5.08
CA LEU A 204 6.46 3.56 4.68
C LEU A 204 5.12 4.20 5.00
N ASP A 205 4.01 3.47 4.82
CA ASP A 205 2.69 3.93 5.23
C ASP A 205 2.71 4.25 6.73
N ILE A 206 3.04 3.32 7.62
CA ILE A 206 3.07 3.57 9.08
C ILE A 206 3.97 4.76 9.43
N LEU A 207 5.16 4.83 8.84
CA LEU A 207 6.12 5.91 9.08
C LEU A 207 5.61 7.27 8.58
N SER A 208 4.71 7.33 7.59
CA SER A 208 4.07 8.59 7.17
C SER A 208 3.13 9.19 8.23
N TRP A 209 2.80 8.42 9.28
CA TRP A 209 1.93 8.84 10.37
C TRP A 209 2.67 9.45 11.56
N SER A 210 3.99 9.25 11.67
CA SER A 210 4.78 10.03 12.63
C SER A 210 4.90 11.48 12.16
N ARG A 211 4.78 12.40 13.12
CA ARG A 211 4.97 13.83 12.89
C ARG A 211 6.36 14.21 13.36
#